data_AF-A0A645HMN3-F1
#
_entry.id   AF-A0A645HMN3-F1
#
_cell.length_a   1.000
_cell.length_b   1.000
_cell.length_c   1.000
_cell.angle_alpha   90.00
_cell.angle_beta   90.00
_cell.angle_gamma   90.00
#
_symmetry.space_group_name_H-M   'P 1'
#
loop_
_entity.id
_entity.type
_entity.pdbx_description
1 polymer ?
#
loop_
_entity_poly.entity_id
_entity_poly.type
_entity_poly.pdbx_seq_one_letter_code
_entity_poly.pdbx_strand_id
1 'polypeptide(L)'
;MQEHCANAILRHNPIELIYGSGGFRGYLIFKFPEKGIFVMENLMYGNATYVFENEWEQFSQLTKAEIIDNHLQKERFEHRIGWEEKINNLLA
;
A
#
# COMPACT_ATOMS: atom_id res chain seq x y z
N MET A 1 -16.39 -3.72 -2.93
CA MET A 1 -15.41 -3.17 -1.98
C MET A 1 -14.39 -4.27 -1.70
N GLN A 2 -13.09 -4.02 -1.82
CA GLN A 2 -12.04 -5.04 -1.64
C GLN A 2 -11.69 -5.27 -0.16
N GLU A 3 -12.69 -5.59 0.65
CA GLU A 3 -12.51 -5.83 2.09
C GLU A 3 -11.54 -6.99 2.36
N HIS A 4 -11.51 -7.98 1.49
CA HIS A 4 -10.59 -9.11 1.58
C HIS A 4 -9.11 -8.68 1.59
N CYS A 5 -8.71 -7.76 0.71
CA CYS A 5 -7.31 -7.32 0.61
C CYS A 5 -6.90 -6.51 1.85
N ALA A 6 -7.73 -5.56 2.27
CA ALA A 6 -7.48 -4.81 3.49
C ALA A 6 -7.41 -5.73 4.73
N ASN A 7 -8.30 -6.72 4.82
CA ASN A 7 -8.29 -7.71 5.91
C ASN A 7 -7.04 -8.60 5.90
N ALA A 8 -6.53 -8.97 4.71
CA ALA A 8 -5.29 -9.74 4.60
C ALA A 8 -4.09 -8.96 5.15
N ILE A 9 -4.00 -7.65 4.84
CA ILE A 9 -2.93 -6.78 5.37
C ILE A 9 -3.10 -6.56 6.89
N LEU A 10 -4.34 -6.35 7.36
CA LEU A 10 -4.64 -6.14 8.78
C LEU A 10 -4.21 -7.30 9.69
N ARG A 11 -4.24 -8.54 9.20
CA ARG A 11 -3.80 -9.72 9.96
C ARG A 11 -2.33 -9.67 10.39
N HIS A 12 -1.53 -8.83 9.75
CA HIS A 12 -0.12 -8.62 10.08
C HIS A 12 0.10 -7.53 11.14
N ASN A 13 -0.96 -7.05 11.79
CA ASN A 13 -0.91 -6.11 12.92
C ASN A 13 -0.13 -4.81 12.64
N PRO A 14 -0.55 -4.02 11.63
CA PRO A 14 0.00 -2.69 11.43
C PRO A 14 -0.24 -1.83 12.67
N ILE A 15 0.74 -1.00 13.03
CA ILE A 15 0.65 -0.15 14.23
C ILE A 15 -0.30 1.03 14.04
N GLU A 16 -0.53 1.42 12.79
CA GLU A 16 -1.27 2.62 12.43
C GLU A 16 -1.92 2.44 11.06
N LEU A 17 -3.14 3.00 10.95
CA LEU A 17 -3.89 3.11 9.70
C LEU A 17 -4.14 4.58 9.40
N ILE A 18 -3.79 5.00 8.18
CA ILE A 18 -3.94 6.39 7.73
C ILE A 18 -4.78 6.38 6.45
N TYR A 19 -5.69 7.34 6.30
CA TYR A 19 -6.37 7.57 5.03
C TYR A 19 -5.49 8.41 4.11
N GLY A 20 -5.18 7.88 2.94
CA GLY A 20 -4.32 8.55 1.97
C GLY A 20 -4.93 9.85 1.43
N SER A 21 -4.05 10.81 1.15
CA SER A 21 -4.36 12.10 0.54
C SER A 21 -3.55 12.27 -0.77
N GLY A 22 -3.79 13.34 -1.52
CA GLY A 22 -3.08 13.62 -2.78
C GLY A 22 -3.19 12.47 -3.79
N GLY A 23 -2.05 12.02 -4.32
CA GLY A 23 -1.96 10.88 -5.26
C GLY A 23 -2.47 9.55 -4.72
N PHE A 24 -2.61 9.42 -3.39
CA PHE A 24 -3.16 8.25 -2.72
C PHE A 24 -4.54 8.49 -2.11
N ARG A 25 -5.26 9.53 -2.55
CA ARG A 25 -6.66 9.70 -2.18
C ARG A 25 -7.45 8.42 -2.48
N GLY A 26 -8.11 7.87 -1.46
CA GLY A 26 -8.86 6.61 -1.57
C GLY A 26 -8.06 5.34 -1.23
N TYR A 27 -6.80 5.48 -0.83
CA TYR A 27 -5.99 4.37 -0.30
C TYR A 27 -6.02 4.38 1.23
N LEU A 28 -5.99 3.18 1.82
CA LEU A 28 -5.65 2.95 3.22
C LEU A 28 -4.16 2.66 3.32
N ILE A 29 -3.48 3.34 4.22
CA ILE A 29 -2.04 3.21 4.44
C ILE A 29 -1.84 2.48 5.76
N PHE A 30 -1.14 1.34 5.71
CA PHE A 30 -0.82 0.49 6.84
C PHE A 30 0.67 0.62 7.16
N LYS A 31 0.99 0.96 8.39
CA LYS A 31 2.37 1.20 8.84
C LYS A 31 2.96 -0.02 9.53
N PHE A 32 4.15 -0.44 9.09
CA PHE A 32 4.91 -1.55 9.66
C PHE A 32 6.33 -1.10 10.04
N PRO A 33 6.52 -0.47 11.22
CA PRO A 33 7.79 0.13 11.62
C PRO A 33 8.93 -0.87 11.73
N GLU A 34 8.65 -2.09 12.22
CA GLU A 34 9.65 -3.16 12.35
C GLU A 34 10.26 -3.56 11.01
N LYS A 35 9.54 -3.33 9.91
CA LYS A 35 9.98 -3.61 8.54
C LYS A 35 10.37 -2.34 7.78
N GLY A 36 10.19 -1.15 8.38
CA GLY A 36 10.48 0.14 7.74
C GLY A 36 9.65 0.42 6.49
N ILE A 37 8.43 -0.14 6.40
CA ILE A 37 7.57 0.00 5.21
C ILE A 37 6.15 0.47 5.53
N PHE A 38 5.52 0.99 4.47
CA PHE A 38 4.13 1.43 4.41
C PHE A 38 3.45 0.71 3.26
N VAL A 39 2.33 0.05 3.53
CA VAL A 39 1.53 -0.65 2.52
C VAL A 39 0.29 0.20 2.22
N MET A 40 0.06 0.54 0.97
CA MET A 40 -1.07 1.35 0.53
C MET A 40 -2.03 0.52 -0.30
N GLU A 41 -3.25 0.31 0.22
CA GLU A 41 -4.27 -0.53 -0.41
C GLU A 41 -5.48 0.30 -0.82
N ASN A 42 -6.00 0.07 -2.02
CA ASN A 42 -7.21 0.74 -2.47
C ASN A 42 -8.43 -0.17 -2.37
N LEU A 43 -9.46 0.30 -1.68
CA LEU A 43 -10.71 -0.44 -1.49
C LEU A 43 -11.55 -0.58 -2.79
N MET A 44 -11.20 0.17 -3.84
CA MET A 44 -11.85 0.14 -5.15
C MET A 44 -11.10 -0.77 -6.13
N TYR A 45 -11.86 -1.60 -6.82
CA TYR A 45 -11.37 -2.53 -7.85
C TYR A 45 -10.66 -1.78 -9.00
N GLY A 46 -9.66 -2.43 -9.61
CA GLY A 46 -8.87 -1.87 -10.72
C GLY A 46 -7.61 -1.11 -10.29
N ASN A 47 -7.33 -1.03 -8.99
CA ASN A 47 -6.09 -0.49 -8.44
C ASN A 47 -5.13 -1.62 -8.03
N ALA A 48 -3.97 -1.23 -7.50
CA ALA A 48 -2.91 -2.10 -7.02
C ALA A 48 -2.56 -1.74 -5.58
N THR A 49 -1.91 -2.64 -4.86
CA THR A 49 -1.26 -2.36 -3.59
C THR A 49 0.13 -1.81 -3.85
N TYR A 50 0.51 -0.74 -3.15
CA TYR A 50 1.84 -0.14 -3.27
C TYR A 50 2.59 -0.31 -1.94
N VAL A 51 3.91 -0.47 -2.04
CA VAL A 51 4.78 -0.52 -0.86
C VAL A 51 5.79 0.62 -0.94
N PHE A 52 5.95 1.34 0.16
CA PHE A 52 6.92 2.43 0.31
C PHE A 52 7.80 2.18 1.52
N GLU A 53 8.97 2.79 1.52
CA GLU A 53 9.84 2.88 2.70
C GLU A 53 9.56 4.18 3.46
N ASN A 54 10.43 4.54 4.41
CA ASN A 54 10.23 5.64 5.38
C ASN A 54 9.97 7.03 4.78
N GLU A 55 10.20 7.23 3.48
CA GLU A 55 9.98 8.51 2.81
C GLU A 55 8.60 8.63 2.13
N TRP A 56 7.59 7.85 2.52
CA TRP A 56 6.27 7.92 1.87
C TRP A 56 5.55 9.27 2.04
N GLU A 57 5.82 10.00 3.13
CA GLU A 57 5.11 11.27 3.44
C GLU A 57 5.40 12.35 2.39
N GLN A 58 6.63 12.45 1.88
CA GLN A 58 6.95 13.38 0.78
C GLN A 58 6.19 13.03 -0.50
N PHE A 59 5.86 11.76 -0.71
CA PHE A 59 5.10 11.30 -1.88
C PHE A 59 3.60 11.59 -1.75
N SER A 60 3.10 11.90 -0.54
CA SER A 60 1.69 12.29 -0.35
C SER A 60 1.28 13.56 -1.11
N GLN A 61 2.26 14.39 -1.49
CA GLN A 61 2.05 15.62 -2.26
C GLN A 61 2.06 15.41 -3.78
N LEU A 62 2.54 14.24 -4.24
CA LEU A 62 2.61 13.90 -5.65
C LEU A 62 1.29 13.26 -6.11
N THR A 63 1.01 13.37 -7.40
CA THR A 63 -0.05 12.61 -8.05
C THR A 63 0.35 11.13 -8.20
N LYS A 64 -0.64 10.25 -8.34
CA LYS A 64 -0.42 8.83 -8.58
C LYS A 64 0.43 8.58 -9.83
N ALA A 65 0.23 9.39 -10.88
CA ALA A 65 0.99 9.30 -12.11
C ALA A 65 2.46 9.62 -11.87
N GLU A 66 2.77 10.72 -11.18
CA GLU A 66 4.15 11.09 -10.83
C GLU A 66 4.85 10.02 -9.98
N ILE A 67 4.14 9.41 -9.03
CA ILE A 67 4.70 8.31 -8.22
C ILE A 67 5.08 7.11 -9.09
N ILE A 68 4.20 6.72 -10.02
CA ILE A 68 4.41 5.57 -10.90
C ILE A 68 5.52 5.86 -11.92
N ASP A 69 5.47 7.03 -12.57
CA ASP A 69 6.39 7.42 -13.64
C ASP A 69 7.82 7.59 -13.10
N ASN A 70 7.97 8.05 -11.86
CA ASN A 70 9.27 8.17 -11.19
C ASN A 70 9.68 6.90 -10.42
N HIS A 71 8.90 5.82 -10.47
CA HIS A 71 9.17 4.56 -9.78
C HIS A 71 9.47 4.73 -8.28
N LEU A 72 8.72 5.59 -7.59
CA LEU A 72 8.98 5.94 -6.18
C LEU A 72 8.50 4.86 -5.19
N GLN A 73 7.66 3.94 -5.65
CA GLN A 73 7.29 2.76 -4.87
C GLN A 73 8.40 1.70 -4.86
N LYS A 74 8.58 1.05 -3.73
CA LYS A 74 9.45 -0.13 -3.59
C LYS A 74 8.89 -1.33 -4.35
N GLU A 75 7.60 -1.59 -4.17
CA GLU A 75 6.88 -2.71 -4.79
C GLU A 75 5.49 -2.25 -5.25
N ARG A 76 4.96 -2.92 -6.27
CA ARG A 76 3.59 -2.74 -6.77
C ARG A 76 2.95 -4.09 -7.03
N PHE A 77 1.91 -4.43 -6.27
CA PHE A 77 1.17 -5.68 -6.42
C PHE A 77 -0.19 -5.43 -7.07
N GLU A 78 -0.37 -5.92 -8.29
CA GLU A 78 -1.69 -5.99 -8.91
C GLU A 78 -2.53 -7.07 -8.22
N HIS A 79 -3.83 -6.82 -8.07
CA HIS A 79 -4.76 -7.75 -7.41
C HIS A 79 -5.12 -8.90 -8.35
N ARG A 80 -4.16 -9.78 -8.58
CA ARG A 80 -4.27 -11.01 -9.38
C ARG A 80 -4.04 -12.23 -8.49
N ILE A 81 -4.17 -13.42 -9.08
CA ILE A 81 -3.83 -14.68 -8.41
C ILE A 81 -2.42 -14.58 -7.83
N GLY A 82 -2.27 -15.00 -6.57
CA GLY A 82 -1.02 -14.93 -5.81
C GLY A 82 -0.78 -13.61 -5.06
N TRP A 83 -1.70 -12.65 -5.13
CA TRP A 83 -1.56 -11.38 -4.39
C TRP A 83 -1.43 -11.59 -2.88
N GLU A 84 -2.30 -12.39 -2.26
CA GLU A 84 -2.28 -12.59 -0.80
C GLU A 84 -0.99 -13.29 -0.35
N GLU A 85 -0.48 -14.23 -1.14
CA GLU A 85 0.81 -14.88 -0.88
C GLU A 85 1.97 -13.89 -0.92
N LYS A 86 2.00 -12.98 -1.91
CA LYS A 86 3.02 -11.92 -1.99
C LYS A 86 2.97 -10.98 -0.79
N ILE A 87 1.76 -10.59 -0.37
CA ILE A 87 1.58 -9.76 0.83
C ILE A 87 2.03 -10.50 2.09
N ASN A 88 1.68 -11.78 2.22
CA ASN A 88 2.12 -12.59 3.35
C ASN A 88 3.64 -12.76 3.37
N ASN A 89 4.28 -12.95 2.22
CA ASN A 89 5.75 -13.04 2.14
C ASN A 89 6.44 -11.72 2.45
N LEU A 90 5.84 -10.58 2.07
CA LEU A 90 6.33 -9.26 2.40
C LEU A 90 6.21 -8.95 3.91
N LEU A 91 5.10 -9.41 4.51
CA LEU A 91 4.71 -9.04 5.87
C LEU A 91 5.00 -10.10 6.95
N ALA A 92 5.45 -11.30 6.56
CA ALA A 92 6.03 -12.30 7.47
C ALA A 92 7.24 -11.70 8.22
#